data_AF-A0A7X6ZD66-F1
#
_entry.id   AF-A0A7X6ZD66-F1
#
_cell.length_a   1.000
_cell.length_b   1.000
_cell.length_c   1.000
_cell.angle_alpha   90.00
_cell.angle_beta   90.00
_cell.angle_gamma   90.00
#
_symmetry.space_group_name_H-M   'P 1'
#
loop_
_entity.id
_entity.type
_entity.pdbx_description
1 polymer ?
#
loop_
_entity_poly.entity_id
_entity_poly.type
_entity_poly.pdbx_seq_one_letter_code
_entity_poly.pdbx_strand_id
1 'polypeptide(L)' 'MNDPYTKLQPGTKGTVTGVDDIGTIHVNWDSGSYLGIAFGEDECRKIEG' A
#
# COMPACT_ATOMS: atom_id res chain seq x y z
N MET A 1 -6.53 6.62 -7.44
CA MET A 1 -5.53 5.77 -8.11
C MET A 1 -6.08 5.38 -9.47
N ASN A 2 -5.40 5.76 -10.55
CA ASN A 2 -5.79 5.43 -11.93
C ASN A 2 -4.88 4.32 -12.49
N ASP A 3 -4.69 3.25 -11.71
CA ASP A 3 -3.93 2.08 -12.14
C ASP A 3 -4.91 0.99 -12.62
N PRO A 4 -4.94 0.63 -13.92
CA PRO A 4 -5.86 -0.38 -14.44
C PRO A 4 -5.54 -1.81 -13.98
N TYR A 5 -4.38 -2.03 -13.34
CA TYR A 5 -3.93 -3.34 -12.87
C TYR A 5 -4.09 -3.53 -11.36
N THR A 6 -4.30 -2.45 -10.59
CA THR A 6 -4.55 -2.57 -9.16
C THR A 6 -5.98 -2.99 -8.87
N LYS A 7 -6.14 -3.85 -7.86
CA LYS A 7 -7.44 -4.19 -7.26
C LYS A 7 -7.68 -3.43 -5.96
N LEU A 8 -6.74 -2.55 -5.55
CA LEU A 8 -6.87 -1.76 -4.34
C LEU A 8 -7.91 -0.67 -4.54
N GLN A 9 -8.81 -0.56 -3.57
CA GLN A 9 -9.81 0.49 -3.51
C GLN A 9 -9.50 1.43 -2.33
N PRO A 10 -9.87 2.71 -2.41
CA PRO A 10 -9.75 3.62 -1.27
C PRO A 10 -10.34 3.02 0.01
N GLY A 11 -9.59 3.09 1.10
CA GLY A 11 -9.98 2.50 2.40
C GLY A 11 -9.60 1.02 2.57
N THR A 12 -9.00 0.37 1.57
CA THR A 12 -8.36 -0.94 1.76
C THR A 12 -7.30 -0.83 2.85
N LYS A 13 -7.29 -1.80 3.77
CA LYS A 13 -6.34 -1.87 4.88
C LYS A 13 -5.37 -3.02 4.66
N GLY A 14 -4.23 -2.92 5.32
CA GLY A 14 -3.18 -3.90 5.25
C GLY A 14 -2.16 -3.70 6.35
N THR A 15 -1.33 -4.72 6.54
CA THR A 15 -0.24 -4.70 7.51
C THR A 15 1.06 -4.41 6.80
N VAL A 16 1.79 -3.38 7.26
CA VAL A 16 3.13 -3.08 6.76
C VAL A 16 4.07 -4.22 7.13
N THR A 17 4.77 -4.77 6.15
CA THR A 17 5.73 -5.87 6.33
C THR A 17 7.18 -5.40 6.26
N GLY A 18 7.43 -4.22 5.68
CA GLY A 18 8.77 -3.64 5.62
C GLY A 18 8.81 -2.36 4.78
N VAL A 19 9.98 -1.70 4.80
CA VAL A 19 10.32 -0.58 3.94
C VAL A 19 11.69 -0.88 3.32
N ASP A 20 11.83 -0.70 2.01
CA ASP A 20 13.10 -0.93 1.30
C ASP A 20 13.96 0.32 1.16
N ASP A 21 15.17 0.15 0.61
CA ASP A 21 16.21 1.19 0.54
C ASP A 21 15.83 2.39 -0.36
N ILE A 22 14.83 2.24 -1.23
CA ILE A 22 14.31 3.34 -2.06
C ILE A 22 13.05 3.98 -1.46
N GLY A 23 12.58 3.50 -0.30
CA GLY A 23 11.46 4.06 0.44
C GLY A 23 10.09 3.49 0.07
N THR A 24 10.02 2.35 -0.62
CA THR A 24 8.73 1.69 -0.87
C THR A 24 8.22 1.03 0.41
N ILE A 25 6.95 1.25 0.75
CA ILE A 25 6.32 0.56 1.88
C ILE A 25 5.68 -0.73 1.36
N HIS A 26 6.19 -1.87 1.81
CA HIS A 26 5.64 -3.19 1.51
C HIS A 26 4.48 -3.47 2.45
N VAL A 27 3.33 -3.82 1.88
CA VAL A 27 2.10 -4.04 2.62
C VAL A 27 1.48 -5.37 2.21
N ASN A 28 1.17 -6.20 3.21
CA ASN A 28 0.28 -7.33 3.05
C ASN A 28 -1.16 -6.81 3.17
N TRP A 29 -1.82 -6.57 2.03
CA TRP A 29 -3.16 -6.02 2.01
C TRP A 29 -4.21 -7.08 2.34
N ASP A 30 -5.26 -6.71 3.08
CA ASP A 30 -6.34 -7.63 3.46
C ASP A 30 -7.11 -8.15 2.24
N SER A 31 -7.00 -7.46 1.10
CA SER A 31 -7.53 -7.88 -0.20
C SER A 31 -6.70 -8.97 -0.90
N GLY A 32 -5.57 -9.38 -0.32
CA GLY A 32 -4.61 -10.33 -0.91
C GLY A 32 -3.67 -9.71 -1.95
N SER A 33 -3.68 -8.38 -2.10
CA SER A 33 -2.71 -7.65 -2.93
C SER A 33 -1.37 -7.53 -2.21
N TYR A 34 -0.29 -7.39 -3.00
CA TYR A 34 1.07 -7.10 -2.52
C TYR A 34 1.65 -5.83 -3.16
N LEU A 35 0.79 -4.96 -3.73
CA LEU A 35 1.23 -3.71 -4.34
C LEU A 35 1.91 -2.83 -3.27
N GLY A 36 3.15 -2.43 -3.51
CA GLY A 36 3.88 -1.51 -2.64
C GLY A 36 3.35 -0.08 -2.76
N ILE A 37 3.53 0.70 -1.71
CA ILE A 37 3.22 2.15 -1.71
C ILE A 37 4.50 2.89 -2.09
N ALA A 38 4.50 3.56 -3.24
CA ALA A 38 5.64 4.32 -3.74
C ALA A 38 5.65 5.75 -3.18
N PHE A 39 6.79 6.17 -2.62
CA PHE A 39 6.94 7.51 -2.07
C PHE A 39 6.80 8.59 -3.15
N GLY A 40 5.92 9.56 -2.92
CA GLY A 40 5.64 10.67 -3.85
C GLY A 40 4.55 10.38 -4.89
N GLU A 41 4.20 9.11 -5.12
CA GLU A 41 3.17 8.69 -6.06
C GLU A 41 1.89 8.23 -5.35
N ASP A 42 2.03 7.48 -4.25
CA ASP A 42 0.91 6.91 -3.50
C ASP A 42 0.67 7.62 -2.16
N GLU A 43 -0.58 7.57 -1.70
CA GLU A 43 -0.99 8.10 -0.40
C GLU A 43 -1.46 6.99 0.52
N CYS A 44 -0.95 6.98 1.75
CA CYS A 44 -1.42 6.09 2.81
C CYS A 44 -1.52 6.82 4.14
N ARG A 45 -2.35 6.29 5.05
CA ARG A 45 -2.51 6.84 6.40
C ARG A 45 -2.41 5.72 7.41
N LYS A 46 -1.57 5.90 8.42
CA LYS A 46 -1.57 5.03 9.61
C LYS A 46 -2.94 5.14 10.30
N ILE A 47 -3.58 4.00 10.51
CA ILE A 47 -4.80 3.90 11.32
C ILE A 47 -4.42 3.42 12.73
N GLU A 48 -5.12 3.91 13.74
CA GLU A 48 -4.98 3.39 15.10
C GLU A 48 -5.66 2.01 15.20
N GLY A 49 -5.08 1.14 16.02
CA GLY A 49 -5.59 -0.20 16.32
C GLY A 49 -6.10 -0.26 17.76
#